data_AF-A0A5S5BWN9-F1
#
_entry.id   AF-A0A5S5BWN9-F1
#
_cell.length_a   1.000
_cell.length_b   1.000
_cell.length_c   1.000
_cell.angle_alpha   90.00
_cell.angle_beta   90.00
_cell.angle_gamma   90.00
#
_symmetry.space_group_name_H-M   'P 1'
#
loop_
_entity.id
_entity.type
_entity.pdbx_description
1 polymer ?
#
loop_
_entity_poly.entity_id
_entity_poly.type
_entity_poly.pdbx_seq_one_letter_code
_entity_poly.pdbx_strand_id
1 'polypeptide(L)'
;MKKYTLILTLIVCFSIHMGFAQVSKDSSLFLALKKADSLLFEEGFNQCNFKALKKVLHEDLEFFHDQNGIQNSEQFYRSFSQSICSNKNFKPIRKLVEETLQVFVLKSKGKVYGAIQTGKHVFYIKEPNKALYATEQARVTNTWLLENGIWRLKRILSYEHRPPEAAYGPKFDAEYVHKLFDKDVQIEDLLRKHKIPSIAIGYIKDGALQQLRTFSVQKKGVPVSSKSVYKVASLTKPIVAMVVLKLIEEGQ
;
A
#
# COMPACT_ATOMS: atom_id res chain seq x y z
N MET A 1 37.06 -35.56 7.40
CA MET A 1 35.59 -35.32 7.48
C MET A 1 35.23 -34.21 8.47
N LYS A 2 35.62 -34.27 9.75
CA LYS A 2 35.29 -33.23 10.77
C LYS A 2 35.69 -31.78 10.43
N LYS A 3 36.82 -31.54 9.74
CA LYS A 3 37.25 -30.19 9.31
C LYS A 3 36.34 -29.56 8.25
N TYR A 4 35.80 -30.35 7.32
CA TYR A 4 34.90 -29.85 6.27
C TYR A 4 33.51 -29.57 6.83
N THR A 5 33.06 -30.33 7.83
CA THR A 5 31.81 -30.07 8.56
C THR A 5 31.86 -28.72 9.29
N LEU A 6 32.97 -28.37 9.94
CA LEU A 6 33.14 -27.09 10.63
C LEU A 6 33.12 -25.89 9.67
N ILE A 7 33.78 -26.01 8.51
CA ILE A 7 33.80 -24.98 7.45
C ILE A 7 32.40 -24.79 6.85
N LEU A 8 31.67 -25.87 6.59
CA LEU A 8 30.29 -25.80 6.07
C LEU A 8 29.34 -25.14 7.08
N THR A 9 29.54 -25.38 8.38
CA THR A 9 28.74 -24.76 9.45
C THR A 9 28.99 -23.25 9.53
N LEU A 10 30.25 -22.82 9.36
CA LEU A 10 30.61 -21.39 9.36
C LEU A 10 30.01 -20.62 8.17
N ILE A 11 29.98 -21.25 6.98
CA ILE A 11 29.40 -20.65 5.76
C ILE A 11 27.87 -20.52 5.89
N VAL A 12 27.20 -21.51 6.47
CA VAL A 12 25.75 -21.44 6.73
C VAL A 12 25.41 -20.37 7.76
N CYS A 13 26.19 -20.18 8.82
CA CYS A 13 25.97 -19.09 9.79
C CYS A 13 26.19 -17.69 9.20
N PHE A 14 27.14 -17.51 8.26
CA PHE A 14 27.36 -16.23 7.58
C PHE A 14 26.22 -15.87 6.60
N SER A 15 25.48 -16.87 6.13
CA SER A 15 24.37 -16.71 5.16
C SER A 15 23.08 -16.15 5.79
N ILE A 16 22.94 -16.19 7.12
CA ILE A 16 21.71 -15.79 7.84
C ILE A 16 21.68 -14.29 8.14
N HIS A 17 22.73 -13.53 7.80
CA HIS A 17 22.71 -12.08 7.78
C HIS A 17 22.20 -11.52 6.44
N MET A 18 21.12 -12.08 5.89
CA MET A 18 20.34 -11.36 4.89
C MET A 18 19.64 -10.20 5.59
N GLY A 19 20.30 -9.05 5.59
CA GLY A 19 19.81 -7.82 6.19
C GLY A 19 18.48 -7.41 5.57
N PHE A 20 17.44 -7.33 6.40
CA PHE A 20 16.24 -6.57 6.06
C PHE A 20 16.64 -5.10 5.94
N ALA A 21 16.94 -4.65 4.73
CA ALA A 21 17.26 -3.25 4.45
C ALA A 21 16.05 -2.33 4.73
N GLN A 22 14.84 -2.89 4.66
CA GLN A 22 13.62 -2.21 5.08
C GLN A 22 13.53 -2.18 6.61
N VAL A 23 13.28 -0.99 7.17
CA VAL A 23 13.01 -0.85 8.61
C VAL A 23 11.63 -1.41 8.98
N SER A 24 11.49 -1.88 10.22
CA SER A 24 10.20 -2.35 10.75
C SER A 24 9.10 -1.30 10.62
N LYS A 25 7.87 -1.74 10.32
CA LYS A 25 6.69 -0.87 10.19
C LYS A 25 6.33 -0.14 11.50
N ASP A 26 6.77 -0.68 12.64
CA ASP A 26 6.54 -0.06 13.96
C ASP A 26 7.73 0.82 14.40
N SER A 27 8.77 0.95 13.57
CA SER A 27 9.92 1.79 13.90
C SER A 27 9.56 3.28 13.85
N SER A 28 10.23 4.08 14.70
CA SER A 28 10.07 5.53 14.72
C SER A 28 10.34 6.18 13.36
N LEU A 29 11.32 5.66 12.61
CA LEU A 29 11.64 6.14 11.26
C LEU A 29 10.49 5.86 10.27
N PHE A 30 9.96 4.63 10.27
CA PHE A 30 8.84 4.28 9.39
C PHE A 30 7.62 5.16 9.68
N LEU A 31 7.25 5.30 10.95
CA LEU A 31 6.12 6.12 11.37
C LEU A 31 6.33 7.61 11.02
N ALA A 32 7.56 8.13 11.18
CA ALA A 32 7.89 9.49 10.80
C ALA A 32 7.73 9.74 9.29
N LEU A 33 8.22 8.82 8.44
CA LEU A 33 8.07 8.97 6.99
C LEU A 33 6.66 8.66 6.49
N LYS A 34 5.91 7.76 7.14
CA LYS A 34 4.48 7.57 6.86
C LYS A 34 3.72 8.88 7.13
N LYS A 35 4.05 9.59 8.22
CA LYS A 35 3.49 10.90 8.52
C LYS A 35 3.93 11.97 7.50
N ALA A 36 5.21 11.98 7.09
CA ALA A 36 5.71 12.92 6.10
C ALA A 36 5.04 12.74 4.72
N ASP A 37 4.82 11.49 4.29
CA ASP A 37 4.04 11.17 3.08
C ASP A 37 2.59 11.67 3.21
N SER A 38 1.92 11.42 4.33
CA SER A 38 0.58 11.95 4.58
C SER A 38 0.51 13.48 4.53
N LEU A 39 1.50 14.20 5.06
CA LEU A 39 1.55 15.66 4.94
C LEU A 39 1.71 16.14 3.48
N LEU A 40 2.44 15.40 2.65
CA LEU A 40 2.59 15.73 1.24
C LEU A 40 1.29 15.46 0.46
N PHE A 41 0.65 14.32 0.69
CA PHE A 41 -0.42 13.85 -0.19
C PHE A 41 -1.82 14.01 0.37
N GLU A 42 -2.05 13.81 1.66
CA GLU A 42 -3.36 14.12 2.25
C GLU A 42 -3.52 15.63 2.38
N GLU A 43 -2.60 16.29 3.09
CA GLU A 43 -2.70 17.75 3.30
C GLU A 43 -2.33 18.52 2.02
N GLY A 44 -1.16 18.26 1.44
CA GLY A 44 -0.70 18.98 0.26
C GLY A 44 -1.56 18.70 -0.97
N PHE A 45 -1.63 17.44 -1.41
CA PHE A 45 -2.27 17.04 -2.67
C PHE A 45 -3.79 17.00 -2.63
N ASN A 46 -4.36 16.30 -1.66
CA ASN A 46 -5.80 16.08 -1.62
C ASN A 46 -6.53 17.36 -1.15
N GLN A 47 -5.99 18.09 -0.17
CA GLN A 47 -6.58 19.32 0.36
C GLN A 47 -6.04 20.62 -0.27
N CYS A 48 -5.09 20.56 -1.21
CA CYS A 48 -4.47 21.74 -1.81
C CYS A 48 -3.82 22.69 -0.79
N ASN A 49 -3.26 22.16 0.31
CA ASN A 49 -2.59 22.93 1.34
C ASN A 49 -1.14 23.26 0.96
N PHE A 50 -0.92 24.35 0.25
CA PHE A 50 0.42 24.78 -0.19
C PHE A 50 1.39 25.06 0.97
N LYS A 51 0.88 25.45 2.15
CA LYS A 51 1.72 25.66 3.33
C LYS A 51 2.29 24.34 3.84
N ALA A 52 1.49 23.27 3.80
CA ALA A 52 1.97 21.91 4.11
C ALA A 52 3.03 21.45 3.11
N LEU A 53 2.80 21.65 1.80
CA LEU A 53 3.78 21.32 0.76
C LEU A 53 5.13 22.01 0.99
N LYS A 54 5.13 23.33 1.18
CA LYS A 54 6.36 24.12 1.42
C LYS A 54 7.15 23.68 2.65
N LYS A 55 6.49 23.10 3.65
CA LYS A 55 7.14 22.58 4.85
C LYS A 55 7.84 21.23 4.62
N VAL A 56 7.34 20.44 3.67
CA VAL A 56 7.77 19.06 3.45
C VAL A 56 8.76 18.97 2.28
N LEU A 57 8.60 19.79 1.25
CA LEU A 57 9.48 19.79 0.10
C LEU A 57 10.82 20.46 0.41
N HIS A 58 11.89 19.91 -0.16
CA HIS A 58 13.20 20.55 -0.19
C HIS A 58 13.21 21.66 -1.27
N GLU A 59 14.02 22.70 -1.09
CA GLU A 59 14.12 23.81 -2.05
C GLU A 59 14.61 23.35 -3.43
N ASP A 60 15.67 22.55 -3.46
CA ASP A 60 16.18 21.86 -4.65
C ASP A 60 15.49 20.51 -4.92
N LEU A 61 14.16 20.48 -4.92
CA LEU A 61 13.39 19.29 -5.27
C LEU A 61 13.65 18.87 -6.72
N GLU A 62 13.86 17.57 -6.94
CA GLU A 62 13.87 16.95 -8.26
C GLU A 62 12.68 15.99 -8.40
N PHE A 63 11.82 16.21 -9.39
CA PHE A 63 10.71 15.31 -9.70
C PHE A 63 10.85 14.71 -11.09
N PHE A 64 10.93 13.39 -11.14
CA PHE A 64 10.97 12.60 -12.37
C PHE A 64 9.61 11.94 -12.55
N HIS A 65 8.92 12.28 -13.64
CA HIS A 65 7.64 11.70 -14.03
C HIS A 65 7.76 11.06 -15.41
N ASP A 66 7.41 9.79 -15.53
CA ASP A 66 7.50 9.05 -16.80
C ASP A 66 6.66 9.64 -17.94
N GLN A 67 5.49 10.22 -17.64
CA GLN A 67 4.62 10.87 -18.63
C GLN A 67 4.85 12.39 -18.81
N ASN A 68 5.36 13.09 -17.79
CA ASN A 68 5.41 14.56 -17.76
C ASN A 68 6.85 15.13 -17.74
N GLY A 69 7.86 14.26 -17.79
CA GLY A 69 9.26 14.65 -17.78
C GLY A 69 9.77 15.09 -16.41
N ILE A 70 10.86 15.86 -16.42
CA ILE A 70 11.56 16.33 -15.21
C ILE A 70 10.99 17.68 -14.79
N GLN A 71 10.76 17.85 -13.49
CA GLN A 71 10.33 19.11 -12.88
C GLN A 71 11.24 19.46 -11.70
N ASN A 72 11.63 20.73 -11.61
CA ASN A 72 12.24 21.29 -10.41
C ASN A 72 11.16 21.73 -9.39
N SER A 73 11.57 22.28 -8.24
CA SER A 73 10.65 22.74 -7.19
C SER A 73 9.63 23.77 -7.67
N GLU A 74 10.05 24.79 -8.41
CA GLU A 74 9.15 25.84 -8.93
C GLU A 74 8.13 25.26 -9.91
N GLN A 75 8.60 24.46 -10.87
CA GLN A 75 7.76 23.77 -11.84
C GLN A 75 6.76 22.84 -11.15
N PHE A 76 7.21 22.10 -10.13
CA PHE A 76 6.35 21.23 -9.32
C PHE A 76 5.20 22.03 -8.69
N TYR A 77 5.49 23.13 -7.98
CA TYR A 77 4.44 23.97 -7.38
C TYR A 77 3.47 24.56 -8.41
N ARG A 78 4.00 24.99 -9.56
CA ARG A 78 3.18 25.53 -10.64
C ARG A 78 2.26 24.46 -11.22
N SER A 79 2.78 23.29 -11.57
CA SER A 79 1.98 22.16 -12.08
C SER A 79 0.91 21.74 -11.07
N PHE A 80 1.25 21.76 -9.79
CA PHE A 80 0.31 21.45 -8.71
C PHE A 80 -0.87 22.43 -8.63
N SER A 81 -0.58 23.73 -8.67
CA SER A 81 -1.63 24.76 -8.59
C SER A 81 -2.48 24.82 -9.86
N GLN A 82 -1.86 24.69 -11.03
CA GLN A 82 -2.52 24.86 -12.33
C GLN A 82 -3.25 23.60 -12.81
N SER A 83 -2.86 22.41 -12.32
CA SER A 83 -3.45 21.13 -12.78
C SER A 83 -4.20 20.42 -11.65
N ILE A 84 -3.53 20.14 -10.53
CA ILE A 84 -4.08 19.29 -9.46
C ILE A 84 -5.14 20.04 -8.63
N CYS A 85 -5.00 21.35 -8.50
CA CYS A 85 -5.83 22.19 -7.62
C CYS A 85 -6.67 23.24 -8.37
N SER A 86 -6.69 23.22 -9.70
CA SER A 86 -7.38 24.22 -10.52
C SER A 86 -8.88 24.01 -10.63
N ASN A 87 -9.35 22.76 -10.57
CA ASN A 87 -10.77 22.43 -10.69
C ASN A 87 -11.26 21.63 -9.47
N LYS A 88 -12.09 22.26 -8.62
CA LYS A 88 -12.69 21.60 -7.45
C LYS A 88 -13.74 20.55 -7.81
N ASN A 89 -14.35 20.68 -9.00
CA ASN A 89 -15.37 19.76 -9.49
C ASN A 89 -14.79 18.59 -10.28
N PHE A 90 -13.48 18.57 -10.53
CA PHE A 90 -12.77 17.46 -11.14
C PHE A 90 -11.41 17.37 -10.46
N LYS A 91 -11.42 16.94 -9.19
CA LYS A 91 -10.26 16.99 -8.31
C LYS A 91 -9.54 15.65 -8.28
N PRO A 92 -8.28 15.57 -8.73
CA PRO A 92 -7.46 14.39 -8.50
C PRO A 92 -7.23 14.18 -7.00
N ILE A 93 -7.43 12.95 -6.54
CA ILE A 93 -7.18 12.47 -5.18
C ILE A 93 -6.18 11.32 -5.27
N ARG A 94 -5.13 11.37 -4.45
CA ARG A 94 -4.14 10.31 -4.38
C ARG A 94 -4.30 9.53 -3.08
N LYS A 95 -4.27 8.20 -3.14
CA LYS A 95 -4.26 7.32 -1.97
C LYS A 95 -3.05 6.39 -1.99
N LEU A 96 -2.37 6.30 -0.84
CA LEU A 96 -1.30 5.34 -0.60
C LEU A 96 -1.87 3.93 -0.46
N VAL A 97 -1.22 2.99 -1.11
CA VAL A 97 -1.45 1.56 -0.89
C VAL A 97 -0.57 1.14 0.27
N GLU A 98 -1.12 1.24 1.49
CA GLU A 98 -0.34 1.17 2.73
C GLU A 98 0.55 -0.07 2.84
N GLU A 99 0.11 -1.20 2.30
CA GLU A 99 0.80 -2.48 2.36
C GLU A 99 2.15 -2.43 1.61
N THR A 100 2.23 -1.58 0.59
CA THR A 100 3.40 -1.44 -0.29
C THR A 100 4.43 -0.45 0.22
N LEU A 101 4.13 0.30 1.29
CA LEU A 101 5.06 1.28 1.83
C LEU A 101 6.28 0.59 2.46
N GLN A 102 7.46 0.93 1.95
CA GLN A 102 8.74 0.46 2.47
C GLN A 102 9.65 1.66 2.72
N VAL A 103 10.49 1.55 3.75
CA VAL A 103 11.42 2.60 4.15
C VAL A 103 12.80 2.01 4.37
N PHE A 104 13.81 2.62 3.78
CA PHE A 104 15.21 2.22 3.82
C PHE A 104 16.04 3.39 4.36
N VAL A 105 16.76 3.16 5.46
CA VAL A 105 17.51 4.22 6.14
C VAL A 105 18.81 4.55 5.40
N LEU A 106 19.12 5.85 5.25
CA LEU A 106 20.41 6.31 4.75
C LEU A 106 21.26 6.84 5.90
N LYS A 107 22.45 6.25 6.06
CA LYS A 107 23.40 6.60 7.13
C LYS A 107 24.74 7.01 6.53
N SER A 108 25.36 8.00 7.14
CA SER A 108 26.75 8.40 6.89
C SER A 108 27.49 8.40 8.21
N LYS A 109 28.60 7.66 8.29
CA LYS A 109 29.38 7.47 9.53
C LYS A 109 28.51 7.10 10.74
N GLY A 110 27.55 6.19 10.53
CA GLY A 110 26.60 5.74 11.57
C GLY A 110 25.43 6.69 11.87
N LYS A 111 25.48 7.95 11.43
CA LYS A 111 24.42 8.95 11.64
C LYS A 111 23.40 8.90 10.51
N VAL A 112 22.10 8.86 10.85
CA VAL A 112 21.01 8.97 9.88
C VAL A 112 21.00 10.38 9.30
N TYR A 113 21.03 10.49 7.97
CA TYR A 113 20.91 11.77 7.26
C TYR A 113 19.77 11.76 6.24
N GLY A 114 19.22 10.59 5.93
CA GLY A 114 18.20 10.45 4.91
C GLY A 114 17.46 9.13 4.99
N ALA A 115 16.50 8.94 4.10
CA ALA A 115 15.82 7.68 3.89
C ALA A 115 15.25 7.60 2.46
N ILE A 116 15.22 6.39 1.90
CA ILE A 116 14.45 6.09 0.70
C ILE A 116 13.11 5.51 1.13
N GLN A 117 12.02 6.03 0.58
CA GLN A 117 10.67 5.53 0.79
C GLN A 117 10.09 5.10 -0.56
N THR A 118 9.62 3.87 -0.66
CA THR A 118 9.00 3.33 -1.87
C THR A 118 7.57 2.90 -1.58
N GLY A 119 6.72 2.93 -2.60
CA GLY A 119 5.33 2.50 -2.47
C GLY A 119 4.57 2.57 -3.79
N LYS A 120 3.28 2.24 -3.72
CA LYS A 120 2.34 2.41 -4.83
C LYS A 120 1.25 3.40 -4.44
N HIS A 121 0.81 4.16 -5.42
CA HIS A 121 -0.30 5.09 -5.32
C HIS A 121 -1.38 4.75 -6.31
N VAL A 122 -2.61 5.01 -5.90
CA VAL A 122 -3.77 5.02 -6.76
C VAL A 122 -4.31 6.43 -6.82
N PHE A 123 -4.58 6.90 -8.03
CA PHE A 123 -5.20 8.18 -8.32
C PHE A 123 -6.68 7.97 -8.61
N TYR A 124 -7.49 8.82 -8.01
CA TYR A 124 -8.94 8.87 -8.16
C TYR A 124 -9.35 10.26 -8.64
N ILE A 125 -10.55 10.37 -9.18
CA ILE A 125 -11.19 11.65 -9.45
C ILE A 125 -12.38 11.86 -8.51
N LYS A 126 -12.47 13.06 -7.95
CA LYS A 126 -13.60 13.56 -7.19
C LYS A 126 -14.40 14.56 -8.02
N GLU A 127 -15.66 14.22 -8.28
CA GLU A 127 -16.64 15.09 -8.95
C GLU A 127 -17.88 15.29 -8.05
N PRO A 128 -18.63 16.39 -8.22
CA PRO A 128 -19.92 16.56 -7.55
C PRO A 128 -20.86 15.40 -7.89
N ASN A 129 -21.56 14.89 -6.88
CA ASN A 129 -22.60 13.86 -7.02
C ASN A 129 -22.14 12.53 -7.65
N LYS A 130 -20.83 12.26 -7.67
CA LYS A 130 -20.27 10.97 -8.09
C LYS A 130 -19.39 10.39 -6.99
N ALA A 131 -19.45 9.07 -6.82
CA ALA A 131 -18.48 8.36 -5.99
C ALA A 131 -17.06 8.52 -6.58
N LEU A 132 -16.04 8.43 -5.72
CA LEU A 132 -14.65 8.39 -6.19
C LEU A 132 -14.44 7.18 -7.09
N TYR A 133 -13.80 7.37 -8.24
CA TYR A 133 -13.42 6.28 -9.13
C TYR A 133 -11.92 6.37 -9.45
N ALA A 134 -11.27 5.21 -9.49
CA ALA A 134 -9.85 5.11 -9.78
C ALA A 134 -9.60 5.35 -11.27
N THR A 135 -8.57 6.12 -11.59
CA THR A 135 -8.18 6.44 -12.97
C THR A 135 -6.80 5.91 -13.31
N GLU A 136 -5.86 5.96 -12.37
CA GLU A 136 -4.48 5.52 -12.59
C GLU A 136 -3.88 4.91 -11.32
N GLN A 137 -2.83 4.12 -11.50
CA GLN A 137 -1.92 3.67 -10.45
C GLN A 137 -0.48 3.91 -10.88
N ALA A 138 0.40 4.17 -9.92
CA ALA A 138 1.82 4.37 -10.19
C ALA A 138 2.68 3.86 -9.03
N ARG A 139 3.95 3.60 -9.34
CA ARG A 139 4.99 3.42 -8.32
C ARG A 139 5.60 4.75 -7.97
N VAL A 140 5.98 4.90 -6.71
CA VAL A 140 6.74 6.04 -6.24
C VAL A 140 8.04 5.60 -5.58
N THR A 141 9.08 6.41 -5.74
CA THR A 141 10.29 6.35 -4.93
C THR A 141 10.67 7.77 -4.51
N ASN A 142 10.70 7.99 -3.20
CA ASN A 142 10.97 9.26 -2.56
C ASN A 142 12.34 9.20 -1.86
N THR A 143 13.15 10.24 -2.02
CA THR A 143 14.37 10.44 -1.24
C THR A 143 14.15 11.57 -0.24
N TRP A 144 14.17 11.22 1.04
CA TRP A 144 14.01 12.14 2.15
C TRP A 144 15.38 12.47 2.77
N LEU A 145 15.60 13.74 3.10
CA LEU A 145 16.74 14.22 3.87
C LEU A 145 16.29 14.66 5.26
N LEU A 146 17.11 14.40 6.27
CA LEU A 146 16.85 14.82 7.64
C LEU A 146 17.66 16.09 7.94
N GLU A 147 17.00 17.24 7.94
CA GLU A 147 17.61 18.55 8.10
C GLU A 147 17.04 19.22 9.36
N ASN A 148 17.91 19.53 10.31
CA ASN A 148 17.52 20.15 11.59
C ASN A 148 16.37 19.40 12.30
N GLY A 149 16.37 18.06 12.20
CA GLY A 149 15.33 17.20 12.78
C GLY A 149 14.03 17.12 11.96
N ILE A 150 13.98 17.74 10.78
CA ILE A 150 12.81 17.78 9.89
C ILE A 150 13.09 16.96 8.64
N TRP A 151 12.16 16.09 8.27
CA TRP A 151 12.22 15.36 7.00
C TRP A 151 11.81 16.25 5.84
N ARG A 152 12.71 16.41 4.87
CA ARG A 152 12.53 17.18 3.64
C ARG A 152 12.62 16.27 2.43
N LEU A 153 11.66 16.37 1.52
CA LEU A 153 11.61 15.56 0.30
C LEU A 153 12.49 16.18 -0.78
N LYS A 154 13.61 15.51 -1.09
CA LYS A 154 14.62 15.97 -2.04
C LYS A 154 14.37 15.46 -3.47
N ARG A 155 13.88 14.24 -3.61
CA ARG A 155 13.64 13.62 -4.92
C ARG A 155 12.38 12.79 -4.93
N ILE A 156 11.62 12.87 -6.02
CA ILE A 156 10.43 12.07 -6.30
C ILE A 156 10.62 11.39 -7.66
N LEU A 157 10.41 10.08 -7.71
CA LEU A 157 10.31 9.32 -8.95
C LEU A 157 8.89 8.74 -8.99
N SER A 158 8.05 9.23 -9.89
CA SER A 158 6.70 8.67 -10.13
C SER A 158 6.68 8.03 -11.51
N TYR A 159 6.46 6.72 -11.56
CA TYR A 159 6.66 5.93 -12.77
C TYR A 159 5.75 4.72 -12.84
N GLU A 160 5.67 4.12 -14.03
CA GLU A 160 4.77 3.02 -14.36
C GLU A 160 3.29 3.44 -14.18
N HIS A 161 2.96 4.66 -14.62
CA HIS A 161 1.58 5.11 -14.64
C HIS A 161 0.78 4.26 -15.63
N ARG A 162 -0.24 3.57 -15.11
CA ARG A 162 -1.12 2.72 -15.89
C ARG A 162 -2.54 2.80 -15.32
N PRO A 163 -3.57 2.47 -16.09
CA PRO A 163 -4.91 2.29 -15.55
C PRO A 163 -4.92 1.30 -14.36
N PRO A 164 -5.85 1.46 -13.41
CA PRO A 164 -6.11 0.43 -12.40
C PRO A 164 -6.42 -0.90 -13.10
N GLU A 165 -6.09 -2.02 -12.46
CA GLU A 165 -6.44 -3.33 -13.03
C GLU A 165 -7.96 -3.43 -13.17
N ALA A 166 -8.42 -3.93 -14.32
CA ALA A 166 -9.85 -4.00 -14.61
C ALA A 166 -10.58 -4.79 -13.53
N ALA A 167 -11.65 -4.20 -12.99
CA ALA A 167 -12.55 -4.86 -12.07
C ALA A 167 -13.09 -6.14 -12.73
N TYR A 168 -12.79 -7.30 -12.16
CA TYR A 168 -13.34 -8.57 -12.64
C TYR A 168 -14.79 -8.69 -12.17
N GLY A 169 -15.74 -8.26 -13.02
CA GLY A 169 -17.18 -8.51 -12.86
C GLY A 169 -17.93 -7.52 -11.93
N PRO A 170 -19.23 -7.78 -11.65
CA PRO A 170 -20.04 -6.95 -10.76
C PRO A 170 -19.51 -7.01 -9.32
N LYS A 171 -18.63 -6.06 -8.97
CA LYS A 171 -18.21 -5.63 -7.62
C LYS A 171 -17.92 -6.74 -6.59
N PHE A 172 -16.99 -7.65 -6.88
CA PHE A 172 -16.42 -8.56 -5.86
C PHE A 172 -15.11 -8.05 -5.23
N ASP A 173 -14.49 -7.05 -5.84
CA ASP A 173 -13.17 -6.51 -5.49
C ASP A 173 -13.17 -5.49 -4.34
N ALA A 174 -14.31 -5.20 -3.72
CA ALA A 174 -14.45 -4.26 -2.58
C ALA A 174 -13.74 -2.90 -2.83
N GLU A 175 -13.73 -2.42 -4.07
CA GLU A 175 -13.03 -1.19 -4.50
C GLU A 175 -11.50 -1.23 -4.30
N TYR A 176 -10.93 -2.41 -4.10
CA TYR A 176 -9.49 -2.61 -3.95
C TYR A 176 -8.83 -2.73 -5.33
N VAL A 177 -7.91 -1.81 -5.60
CA VAL A 177 -7.31 -1.60 -6.94
C VAL A 177 -6.14 -2.55 -7.24
N HIS A 178 -5.76 -3.38 -6.28
CA HIS A 178 -4.75 -4.41 -6.46
C HIS A 178 -5.36 -5.81 -6.30
N LYS A 179 -4.64 -6.83 -6.73
CA LYS A 179 -5.08 -8.20 -6.48
C LYS A 179 -4.92 -8.52 -5.00
N LEU A 180 -6.01 -8.91 -4.35
CA LEU A 180 -6.04 -9.20 -2.91
C LEU A 180 -5.33 -10.53 -2.55
N PHE A 181 -5.15 -11.44 -3.52
CA PHE A 181 -4.83 -12.85 -3.26
C PHE A 181 -3.82 -13.49 -4.24
N ASP A 182 -2.72 -12.80 -4.54
CA ASP A 182 -1.73 -13.33 -5.50
C ASP A 182 -0.75 -14.33 -4.89
N LYS A 183 -0.48 -14.25 -3.57
CA LYS A 183 0.53 -15.07 -2.88
C LYS A 183 0.07 -15.46 -1.48
N ASP A 184 0.29 -16.72 -1.10
CA ASP A 184 -0.10 -17.26 0.21
C ASP A 184 0.41 -16.42 1.39
N VAL A 185 1.66 -15.96 1.32
CA VAL A 185 2.29 -15.13 2.35
C VAL A 185 1.53 -13.82 2.59
N GLN A 186 1.02 -13.19 1.53
CA GLN A 186 0.26 -11.93 1.65
C GLN A 186 -1.09 -12.17 2.34
N ILE A 187 -1.69 -13.34 2.12
CA ILE A 187 -2.92 -13.76 2.78
C ILE A 187 -2.67 -13.95 4.27
N GLU A 188 -1.60 -14.65 4.65
CA GLU A 188 -1.24 -14.86 6.06
C GLU A 188 -0.93 -13.55 6.80
N ASP A 189 -0.21 -12.62 6.15
CA ASP A 189 0.07 -11.31 6.71
C ASP A 189 -1.22 -10.50 6.93
N LEU A 190 -2.16 -10.55 5.97
CA LEU A 190 -3.46 -9.90 6.08
C LEU A 190 -4.27 -10.47 7.25
N LEU A 191 -4.33 -11.80 7.37
CA LEU A 191 -5.03 -12.48 8.47
C LEU A 191 -4.45 -12.06 9.83
N ARG A 192 -3.11 -11.99 9.95
CA ARG A 192 -2.44 -11.55 11.18
C ARG A 192 -2.76 -10.09 11.50
N LYS A 193 -2.68 -9.19 10.51
CA LYS A 193 -2.97 -7.75 10.65
C LYS A 193 -4.40 -7.51 11.14
N HIS A 194 -5.38 -8.18 10.53
CA HIS A 194 -6.80 -8.00 10.85
C HIS A 194 -7.29 -8.92 11.97
N LYS A 195 -6.38 -9.69 12.60
CA LYS A 195 -6.70 -10.65 13.66
C LYS A 195 -7.77 -11.66 13.25
N ILE A 196 -7.78 -12.04 11.97
CA ILE A 196 -8.65 -13.08 11.43
C ILE A 196 -7.98 -14.43 11.73
N PRO A 197 -8.61 -15.33 12.52
CA PRO A 197 -7.96 -16.55 12.98
C PRO A 197 -7.55 -17.47 11.83
N SER A 198 -8.41 -17.64 10.84
CA SER A 198 -8.16 -18.43 9.65
C SER A 198 -9.19 -18.20 8.55
N ILE A 199 -8.83 -18.59 7.33
CA ILE A 199 -9.75 -18.64 6.19
C ILE A 199 -9.57 -19.96 5.45
N ALA A 200 -10.68 -20.51 4.96
CA ALA A 200 -10.71 -21.64 4.05
C ALA A 200 -11.50 -21.21 2.80
N ILE A 201 -10.89 -21.36 1.63
CA ILE A 201 -11.46 -20.99 0.33
C ILE A 201 -11.68 -22.27 -0.45
N GLY A 202 -12.94 -22.61 -0.70
CA GLY A 202 -13.34 -23.74 -1.53
C GLY A 202 -13.86 -23.27 -2.89
N TYR A 203 -13.28 -23.75 -3.99
CA TYR A 203 -13.84 -23.59 -5.33
C TYR A 203 -14.66 -24.83 -5.66
N ILE A 204 -15.97 -24.66 -5.86
CA ILE A 204 -16.91 -25.72 -6.22
C ILE A 204 -17.40 -25.46 -7.64
N LYS A 205 -17.30 -26.46 -8.51
CA LYS A 205 -17.81 -26.43 -9.88
C LYS A 205 -18.56 -27.72 -10.15
N ASP A 206 -19.75 -27.61 -10.73
CA ASP A 206 -20.62 -28.75 -11.08
C ASP A 206 -20.91 -29.66 -9.88
N GLY A 207 -21.13 -29.06 -8.71
CA GLY A 207 -21.41 -29.77 -7.46
C GLY A 207 -20.20 -30.46 -6.81
N ALA A 208 -19.02 -30.40 -7.43
CA ALA A 208 -17.79 -31.01 -6.92
C ALA A 208 -16.79 -29.95 -6.45
N LEU A 209 -16.14 -30.21 -5.30
CA LEU A 209 -15.05 -29.39 -4.79
C LEU A 209 -13.81 -29.57 -5.67
N GLN A 210 -13.45 -28.54 -6.40
CA GLN A 210 -12.33 -28.51 -7.34
C GLN A 210 -11.03 -28.08 -6.65
N GLN A 211 -11.11 -27.15 -5.70
CA GLN A 211 -9.95 -26.64 -4.98
C GLN A 211 -10.32 -26.29 -3.55
N LEU A 212 -9.41 -26.56 -2.61
CA LEU A 212 -9.49 -26.09 -1.23
C LEU A 212 -8.15 -25.47 -0.84
N ARG A 213 -8.16 -24.21 -0.40
CA ARG A 213 -7.01 -23.52 0.17
C ARG A 213 -7.33 -23.09 1.58
N THR A 214 -6.46 -23.42 2.52
CA THR A 214 -6.65 -23.11 3.94
C THR A 214 -5.45 -22.34 4.45
N PHE A 215 -5.68 -21.27 5.20
CA PHE A 215 -4.62 -20.41 5.73
C PHE A 215 -4.78 -20.24 7.24
N SER A 216 -3.66 -20.18 7.95
CA SER A 216 -3.55 -20.03 9.41
C SER A 216 -4.07 -21.24 10.21
N VAL A 217 -4.35 -21.05 11.50
CA VAL A 217 -4.63 -22.08 12.50
C VAL A 217 -6.04 -21.93 13.08
N GLN A 218 -6.68 -23.06 13.40
CA GLN A 218 -8.00 -23.09 14.02
C GLN A 218 -7.92 -22.67 15.50
N LYS A 219 -6.84 -23.08 16.18
CA LYS A 219 -6.43 -22.72 17.55
C LYS A 219 -4.90 -22.76 17.62
N LYS A 220 -4.28 -22.19 18.65
CA LYS A 220 -2.80 -22.14 18.81
C LYS A 220 -2.19 -23.54 18.58
N GLY A 221 -1.42 -23.69 17.50
CA GLY A 221 -0.73 -24.94 17.13
C GLY A 221 -1.54 -25.96 16.31
N VAL A 222 -2.80 -25.68 15.96
CA VAL A 222 -3.65 -26.60 15.17
C VAL A 222 -3.95 -25.99 13.79
N PRO A 223 -3.30 -26.45 12.71
CA PRO A 223 -3.58 -25.98 11.35
C PRO A 223 -5.03 -26.19 10.95
N VAL A 224 -5.54 -25.32 10.08
CA VAL A 224 -6.82 -25.55 9.42
C VAL A 224 -6.72 -26.72 8.46
N SER A 225 -7.78 -27.51 8.38
CA SER A 225 -7.92 -28.65 7.45
C SER A 225 -9.29 -28.62 6.77
N SER A 226 -9.50 -29.52 5.80
CA SER A 226 -10.80 -29.75 5.17
C SER A 226 -11.92 -30.15 6.13
N LYS A 227 -11.57 -30.60 7.35
CA LYS A 227 -12.51 -30.97 8.42
C LYS A 227 -12.72 -29.85 9.44
N SER A 228 -12.06 -28.71 9.26
CA SER A 228 -12.19 -27.59 10.20
C SER A 228 -13.60 -27.02 10.14
N VAL A 229 -14.34 -27.20 11.24
CA VAL A 229 -15.68 -26.64 11.41
C VAL A 229 -15.54 -25.16 11.78
N TYR A 230 -15.99 -24.30 10.88
CA TYR A 230 -16.21 -22.89 11.16
C TYR A 230 -17.58 -22.73 11.79
N LYS A 231 -17.67 -21.99 12.90
CA LYS A 231 -18.98 -21.54 13.40
C LYS A 231 -19.51 -20.56 12.37
N VAL A 232 -20.41 -21.02 11.50
CA VAL A 232 -21.11 -20.15 10.57
C VAL A 232 -22.16 -19.39 11.37
N ALA A 233 -21.80 -18.19 11.82
CA ALA A 233 -22.82 -17.18 12.01
C ALA A 233 -23.40 -16.91 10.62
N SER A 234 -24.70 -17.11 10.44
CA SER A 234 -25.39 -16.92 9.17
C SER A 234 -25.09 -15.52 8.61
N LEU A 235 -24.12 -15.41 7.69
CA LEU A 235 -23.81 -14.16 6.98
C LEU A 235 -24.83 -13.85 5.89
N THR A 236 -25.58 -14.86 5.43
CA THR A 236 -26.64 -14.67 4.44
C THR A 236 -27.68 -13.66 4.91
N LYS A 237 -28.09 -13.71 6.17
CA LYS A 237 -29.05 -12.76 6.76
C LYS A 237 -28.57 -11.30 6.71
N PRO A 238 -27.40 -10.94 7.27
CA PRO A 238 -26.91 -9.56 7.19
C PRO A 238 -26.54 -9.14 5.75
N ILE A 239 -26.04 -10.05 4.90
CA ILE A 239 -25.75 -9.75 3.49
C ILE A 239 -27.04 -9.44 2.74
N VAL A 240 -28.06 -10.30 2.84
CA VAL A 240 -29.38 -10.09 2.22
C VAL A 240 -30.01 -8.79 2.74
N ALA A 241 -29.96 -8.55 4.05
CA ALA A 241 -30.46 -7.31 4.64
C ALA A 241 -29.74 -6.08 4.05
N MET A 242 -28.40 -6.08 3.95
CA MET A 242 -27.68 -4.97 3.32
C MET A 242 -28.01 -4.80 1.84
N VAL A 243 -28.13 -5.90 1.09
CA VAL A 243 -28.45 -5.85 -0.34
C VAL A 243 -29.83 -5.23 -0.53
N VAL A 244 -30.83 -5.69 0.23
CA VAL A 244 -32.19 -5.13 0.20
C VAL A 244 -32.18 -3.64 0.59
N LEU A 245 -31.46 -3.26 1.64
CA LEU A 245 -31.36 -1.85 2.05
C LEU A 245 -30.70 -0.98 0.97
N LYS A 246 -29.68 -1.48 0.28
CA LYS A 246 -29.04 -0.76 -0.84
C LYS A 246 -29.94 -0.64 -2.06
N LEU A 247 -30.70 -1.68 -2.39
CA LEU A 247 -31.67 -1.63 -3.49
C LEU A 247 -32.76 -0.59 -3.22
N ILE A 248 -33.28 -0.55 -1.98
CA ILE A 248 -34.24 0.48 -1.55
C ILE A 248 -33.63 1.89 -1.65
N GLU A 249 -32.37 2.07 -1.22
CA GLU A 249 -31.64 3.35 -1.33
C GLU A 249 -31.46 3.78 -2.81
N GLU A 250 -31.27 2.82 -3.71
CA GLU A 250 -31.17 3.02 -5.16
C GLU A 250 -32.54 3.12 -5.87
N GLY A 251 -33.66 2.99 -5.14
CA GLY A 251 -35.03 3.10 -5.68
C GLY A 251 -35.53 1.86 -6.45
N GLN A 252 -34.95 0.69 -6.17
CA GLN A 252 -35.32 -0.62 -6.75
C GLN A 252 -36.17 -1.47 -5.80
#